data_AF-A0A934TES6-F1
#
_entry.id   AF-A0A934TES6-F1
#
_cell.length_a   1.000
_cell.length_b   1.000
_cell.length_c   1.000
_cell.angle_alpha   90.00
_cell.angle_beta   90.00
_cell.angle_gamma   90.00
#
_symmetry.space_group_name_H-M   'P 1'
#
loop_
_entity.id
_entity.type
_entity.pdbx_description
1 polymer ?
#
loop_
_entity_poly.entity_id
_entity_poly.type
_entity_poly.pdbx_seq_one_letter_code
_entity_poly.pdbx_strand_id
1 'polypeptide(L)'
;MIKIKILFIFIIFSTLQVFANPPKTKIEDKNVTLTYIEIKDEAVKFVAFDIHNMILRKNKGFLWPATKIAFFKKGGQLYFDVTAIDNSWSNMFCAGEKPYGYFVVDGRMFIATSKDDSDIDLGDYFSCDNEIERTFYKPDPSVKPVAKNPVWYYLHKGTMATVLDSVNMISLGR
;
A
#
# COMPACT_ATOMS: atom_id res chain seq x y z
N MET A 1 44.40 -11.42 30.08
CA MET A 1 44.05 -10.28 29.19
C MET A 1 43.37 -10.67 27.87
N ILE A 2 43.42 -11.92 27.41
CA ILE A 2 42.82 -12.36 26.12
C ILE A 2 41.29 -12.44 26.14
N LYS A 3 40.67 -12.72 27.31
CA LYS A 3 39.20 -12.88 27.44
C LYS A 3 38.39 -11.59 27.25
N ILE A 4 38.96 -10.41 27.53
CA ILE A 4 38.26 -9.12 27.41
C ILE A 4 38.18 -8.66 25.95
N LYS A 5 39.17 -9.00 25.12
CA LYS A 5 39.19 -8.63 23.69
C LYS A 5 38.10 -9.34 22.87
N ILE A 6 37.71 -10.55 23.26
CA ILE A 6 36.67 -11.33 22.57
C ILE A 6 35.26 -10.78 22.87
N LEU A 7 35.03 -10.25 24.08
CA LEU A 7 33.74 -9.67 24.47
C LEU A 7 33.40 -8.41 23.66
N PHE A 8 34.41 -7.60 23.31
CA PHE A 8 34.22 -6.40 22.47
C PHE A 8 33.83 -6.73 21.02
N ILE A 9 34.31 -7.85 20.46
CA ILE A 9 33.96 -8.26 19.10
C ILE A 9 32.50 -8.73 19.02
N PHE A 10 31.98 -9.37 20.08
CA PHE A 10 30.58 -9.80 20.12
C PHE A 10 29.58 -8.64 20.25
N ILE A 11 29.97 -7.54 20.92
CA ILE A 11 29.11 -6.36 21.11
C ILE A 11 28.97 -5.54 19.81
N ILE A 12 30.00 -5.51 18.96
CA ILE A 12 29.99 -4.75 17.69
C ILE A 12 29.10 -5.44 16.63
N PHE A 13 28.96 -6.77 16.67
CA PHE A 13 28.06 -7.47 15.74
C PHE A 13 26.57 -7.32 16.07
N SER A 14 26.21 -6.95 17.30
CA SER A 14 24.82 -6.76 17.71
C SER A 14 24.21 -5.39 17.33
N THR A 15 24.99 -4.45 16.78
CA THR A 15 24.50 -3.10 16.43
C THR A 15 24.41 -2.82 14.93
N LEU A 16 24.61 -3.83 14.08
CA LEU A 16 24.23 -3.75 12.67
C LEU A 16 22.70 -3.84 12.57
N GLN A 17 22.02 -2.77 12.99
CA GLN A 17 20.67 -2.52 12.55
C GLN A 17 20.76 -2.29 11.04
N VAL A 18 20.37 -3.31 10.28
CA VAL A 18 20.17 -3.18 8.84
C VAL A 18 18.97 -2.25 8.68
N PHE A 19 19.23 -0.94 8.61
CA PHE A 19 18.23 0.02 8.21
C PHE A 19 17.84 -0.33 6.78
N ALA A 20 16.63 -0.88 6.62
CA ALA A 20 16.06 -1.06 5.30
C ALA A 20 15.92 0.34 4.69
N ASN A 21 16.61 0.57 3.56
CA ASN A 21 16.43 1.81 2.83
C ASN A 21 14.95 1.92 2.42
N PRO A 22 14.30 3.07 2.65
CA PRO A 22 12.93 3.25 2.19
C PRO A 22 12.85 3.10 0.67
N PRO A 23 11.67 2.78 0.12
CA PRO A 23 11.51 2.60 -1.32
C PRO A 23 11.78 3.89 -2.07
N LYS A 24 12.48 3.77 -3.21
CA LYS A 24 12.74 4.89 -4.11
C LYS A 24 11.43 5.31 -4.78
N THR A 25 10.91 6.45 -4.35
CA THR A 25 9.73 7.06 -4.98
C THR A 25 10.14 8.31 -5.74
N LYS A 26 9.82 8.37 -7.03
CA LYS A 26 10.02 9.57 -7.86
C LYS A 26 8.67 10.08 -8.31
N ILE A 27 8.32 11.30 -7.88
CA ILE A 27 7.07 11.95 -8.25
C ILE A 27 7.42 13.07 -9.23
N GLU A 28 6.96 12.95 -10.46
CA GLU A 28 7.13 13.94 -11.51
C GLU A 28 5.76 14.52 -11.90
N ASP A 29 5.76 15.57 -12.72
CA ASP A 29 4.52 16.21 -13.17
C ASP A 29 3.61 15.22 -13.91
N LYS A 30 4.19 14.39 -14.78
CA LYS A 30 3.46 13.50 -15.71
C LYS A 30 3.47 12.03 -15.31
N ASN A 31 4.30 11.62 -14.35
CA ASN A 31 4.40 10.23 -13.94
C ASN A 31 4.80 10.10 -12.47
N VAL A 32 4.62 8.91 -11.93
CA VAL A 32 5.12 8.50 -10.62
C VAL A 32 5.83 7.17 -10.81
N THR A 33 7.08 7.08 -10.40
CA THR A 33 7.81 5.80 -10.37
C THR A 33 7.81 5.28 -8.94
N LEU A 34 7.30 4.06 -8.78
CA LEU A 34 7.24 3.36 -7.50
C LEU A 34 8.11 2.12 -7.55
N THR A 35 8.76 1.82 -6.44
CA THR A 35 9.47 0.58 -6.20
C THR A 35 8.52 -0.54 -5.80
N TYR A 36 8.87 -1.77 -6.16
CA TYR A 36 8.20 -2.98 -5.68
C TYR A 36 8.47 -3.19 -4.19
N ILE A 37 7.42 -3.44 -3.45
CA ILE A 37 7.47 -3.74 -2.02
C ILE A 37 6.89 -5.12 -1.75
N GLU A 38 7.40 -5.78 -0.73
CA GLU A 38 6.90 -7.07 -0.26
C GLU A 38 6.14 -6.88 1.05
N ILE A 39 5.02 -7.58 1.20
CA ILE A 39 4.18 -7.49 2.39
C ILE A 39 4.81 -8.31 3.52
N LYS A 40 5.09 -7.67 4.66
CA LYS A 40 5.48 -8.35 5.91
C LYS A 40 4.29 -8.59 6.84
N ASP A 41 3.32 -7.68 6.82
CA ASP A 41 2.19 -7.68 7.74
C ASP A 41 1.04 -8.58 7.24
N GLU A 42 0.64 -9.54 8.08
CA GLU A 42 -0.41 -10.51 7.75
C GLU A 42 -1.80 -9.85 7.63
N ALA A 43 -2.08 -8.76 8.35
CA ALA A 43 -3.34 -8.05 8.20
C ALA A 43 -3.43 -7.35 6.84
N VAL A 44 -2.34 -6.72 6.37
CA VAL A 44 -2.25 -6.13 5.03
C VAL A 44 -2.42 -7.21 3.95
N LYS A 45 -1.79 -8.38 4.14
CA LYS A 45 -1.93 -9.52 3.22
C LYS A 45 -3.37 -10.04 3.18
N PHE A 46 -4.01 -10.19 4.33
CA PHE A 46 -5.42 -10.56 4.45
C PHE A 46 -6.31 -9.56 3.70
N VAL A 47 -6.13 -8.26 3.92
CA VAL A 47 -6.89 -7.20 3.25
C VAL A 47 -6.71 -7.26 1.73
N ALA A 48 -5.48 -7.41 1.24
CA ALA A 48 -5.21 -7.50 -0.18
C ALA A 48 -5.90 -8.72 -0.82
N PHE A 49 -5.83 -9.88 -0.17
CA PHE A 49 -6.51 -11.10 -0.60
C PHE A 49 -8.04 -10.95 -0.60
N ASP A 50 -8.61 -10.41 0.48
CA ASP A 50 -10.06 -10.23 0.60
C ASP A 50 -10.59 -9.31 -0.50
N ILE A 51 -9.90 -8.19 -0.73
CA ILE A 51 -10.26 -7.22 -1.77
C ILE A 51 -10.11 -7.80 -3.17
N HIS A 52 -9.05 -8.57 -3.43
CA HIS A 52 -8.89 -9.29 -4.69
C HIS A 52 -10.13 -10.17 -4.96
N ASN A 53 -10.54 -10.97 -3.97
CA ASN A 53 -11.69 -11.86 -4.07
C ASN A 53 -13.01 -11.10 -4.24
N MET A 54 -13.21 -9.99 -3.51
CA MET A 54 -14.41 -9.16 -3.64
C MET A 54 -14.54 -8.59 -5.06
N ILE A 55 -13.45 -8.09 -5.64
CA ILE A 55 -13.43 -7.57 -7.01
C ILE A 55 -13.57 -8.68 -8.05
N LEU A 56 -13.00 -9.87 -7.81
CA LEU A 56 -13.12 -11.02 -8.72
C LEU A 56 -14.58 -11.47 -8.86
N ARG A 57 -15.35 -11.42 -7.77
CA ARG A 57 -16.78 -11.76 -7.73
C ARG A 57 -17.71 -10.64 -8.25
N LYS A 58 -17.18 -9.62 -8.92
CA LYS A 58 -18.01 -8.58 -9.54
C LYS A 58 -18.93 -9.17 -10.62
N ASN A 59 -20.14 -8.66 -10.73
CA ASN A 59 -21.11 -9.06 -11.77
C ASN A 59 -21.38 -7.92 -12.79
N LYS A 60 -20.82 -6.73 -12.57
CA LYS A 60 -20.84 -5.62 -13.53
C LYS A 60 -19.57 -5.56 -14.36
N GLY A 61 -19.69 -5.09 -15.60
CA GLY A 61 -18.61 -5.05 -16.60
C GLY A 61 -17.51 -4.01 -16.37
N PHE A 62 -17.48 -3.31 -15.23
CA PHE A 62 -16.41 -2.35 -14.93
C PHE A 62 -15.10 -3.09 -14.61
N LEU A 63 -14.00 -2.62 -15.22
CA LEU A 63 -12.67 -3.12 -14.93
C LEU A 63 -12.05 -2.31 -13.80
N TRP A 64 -11.50 -3.01 -12.82
CA TRP A 64 -10.77 -2.44 -11.69
C TRP A 64 -9.34 -2.97 -11.78
N PRO A 65 -8.49 -2.43 -12.65
CA PRO A 65 -7.16 -3.00 -12.92
C PRO A 65 -6.14 -2.77 -11.79
N ALA A 66 -6.36 -1.77 -10.93
CA ALA A 66 -5.50 -1.50 -9.78
C ALA A 66 -6.30 -1.25 -8.51
N THR A 67 -5.60 -1.26 -7.39
CA THR A 67 -6.16 -0.96 -6.08
C THR A 67 -5.16 -0.10 -5.31
N LYS A 68 -5.65 0.91 -4.60
CA LYS A 68 -4.85 1.69 -3.66
C LYS A 68 -5.19 1.26 -2.24
N ILE A 69 -4.18 1.15 -1.38
CA ILE A 69 -4.33 1.03 0.07
C ILE A 69 -3.70 2.28 0.68
N ALA A 70 -4.54 3.09 1.30
CA ALA A 70 -4.14 4.31 1.97
C ALA A 70 -4.14 4.11 3.50
N PHE A 71 -2.97 4.21 4.10
CA PHE A 71 -2.71 3.96 5.52
C PHE A 71 -2.81 5.27 6.31
N PHE A 72 -3.48 5.24 7.46
CA PHE A 72 -3.56 6.39 8.37
C PHE A 72 -3.81 5.94 9.81
N LYS A 73 -3.39 6.78 10.77
CA LYS A 73 -3.57 6.54 12.20
C LYS A 73 -4.61 7.50 12.74
N LYS A 74 -5.55 6.98 13.53
CA LYS A 74 -6.55 7.78 14.25
C LYS A 74 -6.75 7.20 15.65
N GLY A 75 -6.58 8.03 16.68
CA GLY A 75 -6.71 7.57 18.08
C GLY A 75 -5.78 6.41 18.45
N GLY A 76 -4.54 6.42 17.92
CA GLY A 76 -3.55 5.36 18.18
C GLY A 76 -3.78 4.04 17.43
N GLN A 77 -4.83 3.94 16.62
CA GLN A 77 -5.14 2.76 15.81
C GLN A 77 -4.81 3.00 14.34
N LEU A 78 -4.35 1.94 13.66
CA LEU A 78 -4.07 1.96 12.23
C LEU A 78 -5.31 1.57 11.43
N TYR A 79 -5.61 2.36 10.41
CA TYR A 79 -6.70 2.17 9.48
C TYR A 79 -6.19 2.06 8.05
N PHE A 80 -6.99 1.41 7.21
CA PHE A 80 -6.73 1.29 5.78
C PHE A 80 -7.97 1.69 4.99
N ASP A 81 -7.80 2.63 4.08
CA ASP A 81 -8.78 2.91 3.03
C ASP A 81 -8.34 2.20 1.77
N VAL A 82 -9.09 1.18 1.36
CA VAL A 82 -8.81 0.41 0.16
C VAL A 82 -9.74 0.85 -0.95
N THR A 83 -9.19 1.35 -2.05
CA THR A 83 -9.97 1.87 -3.18
C THR A 83 -9.68 1.06 -4.44
N ALA A 84 -10.71 0.45 -5.03
CA ALA A 84 -10.60 -0.12 -6.37
C ALA A 84 -10.58 1.00 -7.40
N ILE A 85 -9.54 1.05 -8.23
CA ILE A 85 -9.37 2.11 -9.23
C ILE A 85 -9.79 1.55 -10.58
N ASP A 86 -10.70 2.25 -11.28
CA ASP A 86 -11.11 1.92 -12.63
C ASP A 86 -10.03 2.35 -13.65
N ASN A 87 -10.43 2.64 -14.89
CA ASN A 87 -9.51 3.21 -15.89
C ASN A 87 -9.09 4.67 -15.55
N SER A 88 -9.62 5.26 -14.48
CA SER A 88 -9.23 6.58 -13.95
C SER A 88 -8.01 6.48 -13.04
N TRP A 89 -6.94 5.88 -13.56
CA TRP A 89 -5.62 5.95 -12.95
C TRP A 89 -5.17 7.41 -12.69
N SER A 90 -5.87 8.39 -13.29
CA SER A 90 -5.73 9.86 -13.12
C SER A 90 -5.84 10.29 -11.68
N ASN A 91 -6.65 9.60 -10.90
CA ASN A 91 -7.00 9.98 -9.54
C ASN A 91 -6.44 9.01 -8.51
N MET A 92 -5.36 8.30 -8.87
CA MET A 92 -4.73 7.31 -8.01
C MET A 92 -4.29 7.92 -6.68
N PHE A 93 -3.71 9.11 -6.70
CA PHE A 93 -3.27 9.84 -5.50
C PHE A 93 -4.17 11.03 -5.22
N CYS A 94 -4.58 11.18 -3.98
CA CYS A 94 -5.29 12.37 -3.51
C CYS A 94 -4.31 13.41 -2.95
N ALA A 95 -4.73 14.67 -2.86
CA ALA A 95 -3.95 15.70 -2.19
C ALA A 95 -3.68 15.28 -0.73
N GLY A 96 -2.42 15.39 -0.29
CA GLY A 96 -2.01 14.97 1.05
C GLY A 96 -1.65 13.48 1.19
N GLU A 97 -1.74 12.68 0.12
CA GLU A 97 -1.23 11.30 0.13
C GLU A 97 0.25 11.25 -0.26
N LYS A 98 1.03 10.44 0.45
CA LYS A 98 2.44 10.17 0.16
C LYS A 98 2.56 8.72 -0.36
N PRO A 99 2.91 8.50 -1.63
CA PRO A 99 3.15 7.15 -2.14
C PRO A 99 4.38 6.52 -1.51
N TYR A 100 4.31 5.20 -1.30
CA TYR A 100 5.40 4.42 -0.73
C TYR A 100 5.95 3.39 -1.72
N GLY A 101 5.08 2.56 -2.30
CA GLY A 101 5.49 1.51 -3.23
C GLY A 101 4.30 0.75 -3.79
N TYR A 102 4.57 -0.26 -4.61
CA TYR A 102 3.54 -1.14 -5.16
C TYR A 102 3.86 -2.61 -4.92
N PHE A 103 2.83 -3.45 -4.80
CA PHE A 103 2.96 -4.89 -4.65
C PHE A 103 1.88 -5.61 -5.45
N VAL A 104 2.00 -6.93 -5.59
CA VAL A 104 1.06 -7.76 -6.36
C VAL A 104 0.57 -8.93 -5.51
N VAL A 105 -0.75 -9.10 -5.42
CA VAL A 105 -1.40 -10.26 -4.80
C VAL A 105 -2.37 -10.87 -5.81
N ASP A 106 -2.21 -12.16 -6.09
CA ASP A 106 -3.06 -12.91 -7.05
C ASP A 106 -3.22 -12.20 -8.40
N GLY A 107 -2.13 -11.63 -8.91
CA GLY A 107 -2.11 -10.88 -10.18
C GLY A 107 -2.77 -9.50 -10.14
N ARG A 108 -3.30 -9.06 -8.99
CA ARG A 108 -3.83 -7.71 -8.77
C ARG A 108 -2.75 -6.82 -8.18
N MET A 109 -2.57 -5.67 -8.80
CA MET A 109 -1.66 -4.64 -8.29
C MET A 109 -2.31 -3.82 -7.18
N PHE A 110 -1.53 -3.61 -6.13
CA PHE A 110 -1.85 -2.73 -5.02
C PHE A 110 -0.78 -1.64 -4.89
N ILE A 111 -1.22 -0.43 -4.60
CA ILE A 111 -0.35 0.73 -4.39
C ILE A 111 -0.52 1.18 -2.95
N ALA A 112 0.56 1.20 -2.20
CA ALA A 112 0.58 1.62 -0.81
C ALA A 112 0.87 3.12 -0.73
N THR A 113 0.04 3.84 0.02
CA THR A 113 0.21 5.27 0.30
C THR A 113 -0.06 5.55 1.77
N SER A 114 0.52 6.58 2.36
CA SER A 114 0.04 7.13 3.63
C SER A 114 -0.82 8.38 3.37
N LYS A 115 -1.81 8.62 4.24
CA LYS A 115 -2.59 9.87 4.24
C LYS A 115 -2.11 10.80 5.35
N ASP A 116 -2.27 12.09 5.11
CA ASP A 116 -2.06 13.16 6.09
C ASP A 116 -0.62 13.21 6.65
N ASP A 117 -0.35 14.12 7.60
CA ASP A 117 0.87 14.10 8.41
C ASP A 117 0.86 12.96 9.44
N SER A 118 0.26 11.82 9.09
CA SER A 118 0.29 10.66 9.94
C SER A 118 1.73 10.12 9.97
N ASP A 119 2.32 10.13 11.17
CA ASP A 119 3.65 9.60 11.45
C ASP A 119 3.59 8.06 11.45
N ILE A 120 3.44 7.51 10.25
CA ILE A 120 3.39 6.08 9.96
C ILE A 120 4.65 5.73 9.22
N ASP A 121 5.48 4.92 9.86
CA ASP A 121 6.54 4.22 9.18
C ASP A 121 5.96 3.00 8.47
N LEU A 122 5.88 3.06 7.14
CA LEU A 122 5.42 1.92 6.34
C LEU A 122 6.48 0.81 6.24
N GLY A 123 7.73 1.07 6.65
CA GLY A 123 8.78 0.05 6.77
C GLY A 123 8.47 -1.07 7.77
N ASP A 124 7.58 -0.80 8.74
CA ASP A 124 7.06 -1.79 9.68
C ASP A 124 6.20 -2.86 8.98
N TYR A 125 5.51 -2.50 7.90
CA TYR A 125 4.53 -3.35 7.21
C TYR A 125 5.07 -3.96 5.92
N PHE A 126 6.16 -3.43 5.40
CA PHE A 126 6.70 -3.79 4.09
C PHE A 126 8.22 -3.97 4.10
N SER A 127 8.72 -4.89 3.28
CA SER A 127 10.11 -4.90 2.81
C SER A 127 10.18 -4.19 1.47
N CYS A 128 11.35 -3.64 1.15
CA CYS A 128 11.58 -2.97 -0.10
C CYS A 128 12.67 -3.69 -0.90
N ASP A 129 12.39 -3.94 -2.18
CA ASP A 129 13.39 -4.31 -3.18
C ASP A 129 13.55 -3.17 -4.18
N ASN A 130 14.62 -2.37 -3.99
CA ASN A 130 14.91 -1.19 -4.80
C ASN A 130 15.44 -1.50 -6.22
N GLU A 131 15.52 -2.78 -6.61
CA GLU A 131 15.92 -3.18 -7.97
C GLU A 131 14.74 -3.17 -8.95
N ILE A 132 13.51 -3.32 -8.45
CA ILE A 132 12.31 -3.44 -9.27
C ILE A 132 11.49 -2.15 -9.16
N GLU A 133 11.49 -1.35 -10.22
CA GLU A 133 10.70 -0.11 -10.32
C GLU A 133 9.62 -0.23 -11.40
N ARG A 134 8.50 0.48 -11.21
CA ARG A 134 7.47 0.66 -12.23
C ARG A 134 7.04 2.11 -12.31
N THR A 135 7.00 2.63 -13.54
CA THR A 135 6.52 3.97 -13.83
C THR A 135 5.04 3.95 -14.17
N PHE A 136 4.28 4.79 -13.47
CA PHE A 136 2.87 5.04 -13.63
C PHE A 136 2.69 6.41 -14.25
N TYR A 137 2.26 6.46 -15.51
CA TYR A 137 1.96 7.73 -16.14
C TYR A 137 0.64 8.27 -15.60
N LYS A 138 0.64 9.53 -15.16
CA LYS A 138 -0.60 10.23 -14.81
C LYS A 138 -1.40 10.38 -16.10
N PRO A 139 -2.60 9.81 -16.21
CA PRO A 139 -3.39 9.97 -17.41
C PRO A 139 -4.00 11.38 -17.48
N ASP A 140 -4.60 11.64 -18.63
CA ASP A 140 -5.19 12.93 -18.98
C ASP A 140 -6.23 13.38 -17.92
N PRO A 141 -6.07 14.57 -17.32
CA PRO A 141 -6.99 15.08 -16.30
C PRO A 141 -8.42 15.34 -16.83
N SER A 142 -8.62 15.33 -18.15
CA SER A 142 -9.95 15.45 -18.76
C SER A 142 -10.78 14.16 -18.72
N VAL A 143 -10.16 13.00 -18.43
CA VAL A 143 -10.85 11.69 -18.37
C VAL A 143 -11.51 11.52 -17.00
N LYS A 144 -12.85 11.51 -17.01
CA LYS A 144 -13.67 11.30 -15.80
C LYS A 144 -13.91 9.80 -15.57
N PRO A 145 -14.03 9.37 -14.30
CA PRO A 145 -14.44 8.00 -13.97
C PRO A 145 -15.79 7.65 -14.55
N VAL A 146 -15.89 6.43 -15.08
CA VAL A 146 -17.13 5.90 -15.66
C VAL A 146 -18.11 5.52 -14.54
N ALA A 147 -17.60 5.12 -13.38
CA ALA A 147 -18.36 4.83 -12.18
C ALA A 147 -17.63 5.34 -10.94
N LYS A 148 -18.34 5.51 -9.82
CA LYS A 148 -17.69 5.79 -8.53
C LYS A 148 -16.91 4.55 -8.10
N ASN A 149 -15.66 4.78 -7.69
CA ASN A 149 -14.76 3.74 -7.21
C ASN A 149 -15.30 3.08 -5.91
N PRO A 150 -15.40 1.75 -5.85
CA PRO A 150 -15.61 0.99 -4.62
C PRO A 150 -14.52 1.32 -3.60
N VAL A 151 -14.91 1.59 -2.37
CA VAL A 151 -13.98 1.83 -1.25
C VAL A 151 -14.39 0.97 -0.07
N TRP A 152 -13.40 0.39 0.60
CA TRP A 152 -13.56 -0.37 1.83
C TRP A 152 -12.70 0.23 2.92
N TYR A 153 -13.28 0.35 4.11
CA TYR A 153 -12.64 0.92 5.29
C TYR A 153 -12.28 -0.21 6.24
N TYR A 154 -11.02 -0.35 6.59
CA TYR A 154 -10.53 -1.39 7.49
C TYR A 154 -9.85 -0.82 8.73
N LEU A 155 -9.92 -1.57 9.82
CA LEU A 155 -9.17 -1.36 11.06
C LEU A 155 -8.17 -2.51 11.23
N HIS A 156 -6.89 -2.18 11.43
CA HIS A 156 -5.84 -3.15 11.77
C HIS A 156 -6.09 -3.70 13.19
N LYS A 157 -6.04 -5.04 13.33
CA LYS A 157 -6.27 -5.78 14.58
C LYS A 157 -5.21 -6.89 14.73
N GLY A 158 -3.93 -6.50 14.82
CA GLY A 158 -2.84 -7.46 15.00
C GLY A 158 -2.56 -8.24 13.71
N THR A 159 -2.85 -9.54 13.68
CA THR A 159 -2.63 -10.35 12.47
C THR A 159 -3.81 -10.35 11.49
N MET A 160 -4.88 -9.60 11.79
CA MET A 160 -6.07 -9.49 10.94
C MET A 160 -6.50 -8.03 10.77
N ALA A 161 -7.47 -7.80 9.89
CA ALA A 161 -8.16 -6.53 9.77
C ALA A 161 -9.69 -6.73 9.82
N THR A 162 -10.40 -5.74 10.33
CA THR A 162 -11.88 -5.73 10.38
C THR A 162 -12.41 -4.71 9.39
N VAL A 163 -13.32 -5.12 8.52
CA VAL A 163 -14.09 -4.19 7.67
C VAL A 163 -15.01 -3.38 8.59
N LEU A 164 -14.86 -2.06 8.55
CA LEU A 164 -15.70 -1.11 9.27
C LEU A 164 -16.92 -0.70 8.44
N ASP A 165 -16.69 -0.41 7.16
CA ASP A 165 -17.70 0.06 6.23
C ASP A 165 -17.23 -0.13 4.78
N SER A 166 -18.14 0.03 3.82
CA SER A 166 -17.84 0.02 2.40
C SER A 166 -18.80 0.91 1.62
N VAL A 167 -18.29 1.67 0.64
CA VAL A 167 -19.09 2.60 -0.16
C VAL A 167 -18.95 2.34 -1.65
N ASN A 168 -19.98 2.70 -2.41
CA ASN A 168 -20.07 2.50 -3.87
C ASN A 168 -19.97 1.02 -4.31
N MET A 169 -20.38 0.07 -3.45
CA MET A 169 -20.41 -1.36 -3.78
C MET A 169 -21.35 -1.70 -4.95
N ILE A 170 -22.32 -0.82 -5.24
CA ILE A 170 -23.18 -0.86 -6.43
C ILE A 170 -22.36 -0.92 -7.72
N SER A 171 -21.16 -0.33 -7.75
CA SER A 171 -20.25 -0.39 -8.91
C SER A 171 -19.66 -1.79 -9.14
N LEU A 172 -19.65 -2.65 -8.12
CA LEU A 172 -19.34 -4.09 -8.23
C LEU A 172 -20.60 -4.94 -8.51
N GLY A 173 -21.77 -4.29 -8.46
CA GLY A 173 -23.12 -4.85 -8.56
C GLY A 173 -23.56 -5.63 -7.34
N ARG A 174 -23.28 -5.04 -6.17
CA ARG A 174 -23.79 -5.43 -4.86
C ARG A 174 -24.60 -4.30 -4.24
#